data_AF-A0A346MV70-F1
#
_entry.id   AF-A0A346MV70-F1
#
_cell.length_a   1.000
_cell.length_b   1.000
_cell.length_c   1.000
_cell.angle_alpha   90.00
_cell.angle_beta   90.00
_cell.angle_gamma   90.00
#
_symmetry.space_group_name_H-M   'P 1'
#
loop_
_entity.id
_entity.type
_entity.pdbx_description
1 polymer ?
#
loop_
_entity_poly.entity_id
_entity_poly.type
_entity_poly.pdbx_seq_one_letter_code
_entity_poly.pdbx_strand_id
1 'polypeptide(L)'
;MNPETIYVKTEKGREEIRSRAAGLSQALRILLIATDGEKPIAKLARLHPAGAGVIELIAELQAFGFVEPLTAGSARPAAVTRPTAAPSRASAFGAPETQKYVMSLR
;
A
#
# COMPACT_ATOMS: atom_id res chain seq x y z
N MET A 1 -22.31 -3.73 -11.55
CA MET A 1 -21.60 -3.31 -10.32
C MET A 1 -22.62 -2.74 -9.35
N ASN A 2 -22.57 -3.07 -8.05
CA ASN A 2 -23.59 -2.62 -7.08
C ASN A 2 -23.09 -1.35 -6.33
N PRO A 3 -23.88 -0.26 -6.26
CA PRO A 3 -23.47 0.99 -5.60
C PRO A 3 -23.20 0.87 -4.10
N GLU A 4 -23.76 -0.15 -3.44
CA GLU A 4 -23.57 -0.42 -2.01
C GLU A 4 -22.32 -1.28 -1.72
N THR A 5 -21.64 -1.78 -2.75
CA THR A 5 -20.41 -2.56 -2.57
C THR A 5 -19.27 -1.68 -2.10
N ILE A 6 -18.54 -2.16 -1.09
CA ILE A 6 -17.32 -1.53 -0.61
C ILE A 6 -16.15 -2.13 -1.38
N TYR A 7 -15.21 -1.30 -1.83
CA TYR A 7 -13.99 -1.73 -2.51
C TYR A 7 -12.77 -1.36 -1.68
N VAL A 8 -11.75 -2.22 -1.71
CA VAL A 8 -10.46 -2.01 -1.05
C VAL A 8 -9.33 -2.11 -2.06
N LYS A 9 -8.28 -1.30 -1.86
CA LYS A 9 -7.02 -1.37 -2.62
C LYS A 9 -6.35 -2.73 -2.43
N THR A 10 -5.97 -3.35 -3.55
CA THR A 10 -5.06 -4.51 -3.57
C THR A 10 -3.63 -4.06 -3.28
N GLU A 11 -2.71 -5.01 -3.11
CA GLU A 11 -1.28 -4.70 -2.95
C GLU A 11 -0.73 -3.98 -4.19
N LYS A 12 -1.14 -4.41 -5.39
CA LYS A 12 -0.85 -3.73 -6.67
C LYS A 12 -1.34 -2.28 -6.67
N GLY A 13 -2.54 -2.03 -6.13
CA GLY A 13 -3.09 -0.68 -5.96
C GLY A 13 -2.24 0.20 -5.05
N ARG A 14 -1.70 -0.36 -3.95
CA ARG A 14 -0.82 0.37 -3.02
C ARG A 14 0.54 0.65 -3.63
N GLU A 15 1.12 -0.32 -4.34
CA GLU A 15 2.37 -0.15 -5.06
C GLU A 15 2.26 0.95 -6.11
N GLU A 16 1.16 0.98 -6.86
CA GLU A 16 0.92 2.02 -7.87
C GLU A 16 0.80 3.43 -7.29
N ILE A 17 0.19 3.57 -6.11
CA ILE A 17 0.19 4.84 -5.38
C ILE A 17 1.63 5.24 -5.00
N ARG A 18 2.51 4.29 -4.66
CA ARG A 18 3.89 4.58 -4.29
C ARG A 18 4.78 4.91 -5.50
N SER A 19 4.75 4.08 -6.53
CA SER A 19 5.70 4.12 -7.65
C SER A 19 5.20 4.95 -8.85
N ARG A 20 3.88 5.09 -9.02
CA ARG A 20 3.24 5.69 -10.20
C ARG A 20 3.65 5.03 -11.53
N ALA A 21 3.95 3.74 -11.52
CA ALA A 21 4.61 3.07 -12.64
C ALA A 21 3.64 2.56 -13.72
N ALA A 22 2.36 2.35 -13.39
CA ALA A 22 1.37 1.75 -14.29
C ALA A 22 0.64 2.76 -15.19
N GLY A 23 0.94 4.05 -15.07
CA GLY A 23 0.40 5.07 -15.98
C GLY A 23 -1.09 5.37 -15.79
N LEU A 24 -1.63 5.18 -14.58
CA LEU A 24 -3.03 5.51 -14.29
C LEU A 24 -3.33 6.99 -14.56
N SER A 25 -4.51 7.26 -15.12
CA SER A 25 -5.02 8.62 -15.28
C SER A 25 -5.17 9.31 -13.91
N GLN A 26 -5.11 10.64 -13.91
CA GLN A 26 -5.23 11.43 -12.67
C GLN A 26 -6.54 11.13 -11.91
N ALA A 27 -7.65 10.89 -12.63
CA ALA A 27 -8.94 10.55 -12.04
C ALA A 27 -8.94 9.16 -11.39
N LEU A 28 -8.43 8.14 -12.09
CA LEU A 28 -8.30 6.78 -11.54
C LEU A 28 -7.43 6.78 -10.29
N ARG A 29 -6.34 7.55 -10.30
CA ARG A 29 -5.43 7.66 -9.16
C ARG A 29 -6.07 8.32 -7.95
N ILE A 30 -6.82 9.41 -8.14
CA ILE A 30 -7.55 10.08 -7.05
C ILE A 30 -8.56 9.11 -6.44
N LEU A 31 -9.31 8.39 -7.27
CA LEU A 31 -10.28 7.41 -6.80
C LEU A 31 -9.62 6.23 -6.09
N LEU A 32 -8.51 5.72 -6.63
CA LEU A 32 -7.72 4.66 -5.99
C LEU A 32 -7.24 5.10 -4.60
N ILE A 33 -6.74 6.34 -4.48
CA ILE A 33 -6.33 6.91 -3.18
C ILE A 33 -7.51 6.91 -2.20
N ALA A 34 -8.70 7.33 -2.63
CA ALA A 34 -9.91 7.40 -1.80
C ALA A 34 -10.57 6.03 -1.50
N THR A 35 -10.13 4.96 -2.16
CA THR A 35 -10.71 3.61 -2.02
C THR A 35 -9.98 2.83 -0.93
N ASP A 36 -10.36 3.05 0.32
CA ASP A 36 -9.69 2.42 1.48
C ASP A 36 -10.42 1.22 2.08
N GLY A 37 -11.57 0.81 1.52
CA GLY A 37 -12.40 -0.25 2.12
C GLY A 37 -13.36 0.22 3.20
N GLU A 38 -13.57 1.54 3.35
CA GLU A 38 -14.44 2.11 4.38
C GLU A 38 -15.81 2.56 3.86
N LYS A 39 -15.90 2.94 2.58
CA LYS A 39 -17.07 3.61 2.00
C LYS A 39 -17.58 2.84 0.79
N PRO A 40 -18.91 2.71 0.62
CA PRO A 40 -19.50 2.14 -0.58
C PRO A 40 -19.34 3.09 -1.78
N ILE A 41 -19.47 2.54 -3.00
CA ILE A 41 -19.37 3.31 -4.26
C ILE A 41 -20.28 4.55 -4.24
N ALA A 42 -21.51 4.41 -3.75
CA ALA A 42 -22.48 5.51 -3.67
C ALA A 42 -21.95 6.71 -2.88
N LYS A 43 -21.16 6.47 -1.83
CA LYS A 43 -20.58 7.52 -1.00
C LYS A 43 -19.30 8.09 -1.60
N LEU A 44 -18.49 7.25 -2.25
CA LEU A 44 -17.33 7.72 -3.03
C LEU A 44 -17.77 8.62 -4.20
N ALA A 45 -18.85 8.28 -4.90
CA ALA A 45 -19.42 9.05 -5.99
C ALA A 45 -19.83 10.48 -5.57
N ARG A 46 -20.34 10.66 -4.35
CA ARG A 46 -20.70 11.99 -3.81
C ARG A 46 -19.50 12.85 -3.43
N LEU A 47 -18.38 12.22 -3.10
CA LEU A 47 -17.17 12.90 -2.65
C LEU A 47 -16.21 13.21 -3.79
N HIS A 48 -16.32 12.48 -4.91
CA HIS A 48 -15.41 12.62 -6.03
C HIS A 48 -15.90 13.73 -6.98
N PRO A 49 -15.02 14.63 -7.46
CA PRO A 49 -15.39 15.72 -8.38
C PRO A 49 -16.04 15.22 -9.68
N ALA A 50 -15.67 14.01 -10.12
CA ALA A 50 -16.21 13.36 -11.32
C ALA A 50 -17.49 12.56 -11.05
N GLY A 51 -18.33 12.95 -10.07
CA GLY A 51 -19.35 12.11 -9.42
C GLY A 51 -20.17 11.15 -10.30
N ALA A 52 -20.55 11.54 -11.53
CA ALA A 52 -21.29 10.69 -12.46
C ALA A 52 -20.47 9.52 -13.06
N GLY A 53 -19.15 9.63 -13.12
CA GLY A 53 -18.24 8.63 -13.72
C GLY A 53 -17.57 7.68 -12.72
N VAL A 54 -17.88 7.78 -11.42
CA VAL A 54 -17.17 6.98 -10.39
C VAL A 54 -17.39 5.48 -10.56
N ILE A 55 -18.58 5.04 -11.00
CA ILE A 55 -18.86 3.61 -11.21
C ILE A 55 -17.93 3.05 -12.30
N GLU A 56 -17.79 3.75 -13.42
CA GLU A 56 -16.90 3.36 -14.51
C GLU A 56 -15.43 3.35 -14.06
N LEU A 57 -15.00 4.35 -13.30
CA LEU A 57 -13.64 4.43 -12.78
C LEU A 57 -13.32 3.29 -11.79
N ILE A 58 -14.26 2.87 -10.90
CA ILE A 58 -14.03 1.70 -10.04
C ILE A 58 -14.02 0.42 -10.90
N ALA A 59 -14.90 0.30 -11.89
CA ALA A 59 -14.91 -0.84 -12.79
C ALA A 59 -13.58 -1.00 -13.52
N GLU A 60 -13.00 0.12 -13.98
CA GLU A 60 -11.68 0.16 -14.61
C GLU A 60 -10.55 -0.20 -13.63
N LEU A 61 -10.55 0.37 -12.41
CA LEU A 61 -9.59 -0.03 -11.37
C LEU A 61 -9.69 -1.52 -11.01
N GLN A 62 -10.90 -2.08 -10.99
CA GLN A 62 -11.13 -3.50 -10.74
C GLN A 62 -10.62 -4.34 -11.91
N ALA A 63 -10.88 -3.94 -13.15
CA ALA A 63 -10.39 -4.62 -14.34
C ALA A 63 -8.86 -4.66 -14.41
N PHE A 64 -8.19 -3.59 -13.98
CA PHE A 64 -6.74 -3.55 -13.86
C PHE A 64 -6.16 -4.25 -12.61
N GLY A 65 -7.01 -4.71 -11.69
CA GLY A 65 -6.62 -5.42 -10.48
C GLY A 65 -6.04 -4.51 -9.38
N PHE A 66 -6.33 -3.21 -9.39
CA PHE A 66 -5.90 -2.28 -8.34
C PHE A 66 -6.86 -2.23 -7.14
N VAL A 67 -8.11 -2.66 -7.33
CA VAL A 67 -9.12 -2.76 -6.27
C VAL A 67 -9.89 -4.07 -6.35
N GLU A 68 -10.43 -4.51 -5.22
CA GLU A 68 -11.27 -5.70 -5.12
C GLU A 68 -12.49 -5.45 -4.22
N PRO A 69 -13.63 -6.13 -4.48
CA PRO A 69 -14.82 -5.99 -3.66
C PRO A 69 -14.61 -6.60 -2.27
N LEU A 70 -14.90 -5.82 -1.23
CA LEU A 70 -14.91 -6.26 0.15
C LEU A 70 -16.24 -6.97 0.43
N THR A 71 -16.25 -8.29 0.29
CA THR A 71 -17.40 -9.11 0.65
C THR A 71 -17.57 -9.17 2.17
N ALA A 72 -18.80 -8.91 2.65
CA ALA A 72 -19.17 -9.01 4.06
C ALA A 72 -19.05 -10.47 4.52
N GLY A 73 -17.87 -10.83 5.00
CA GLY A 73 -17.45 -12.19 5.29
C GLY A 73 -15.94 -12.35 5.27
N SER A 74 -15.23 -11.44 4.58
CA SER A 74 -13.78 -11.35 4.60
C SER A 74 -13.35 -10.04 5.26
N ALA A 75 -13.71 -9.88 6.54
CA ALA A 75 -13.00 -8.95 7.41
C ALA A 75 -11.61 -9.52 7.66
N ARG A 76 -10.68 -9.33 6.72
CA ARG A 76 -9.27 -9.65 6.99
C ARG A 76 -8.65 -8.45 7.69
N PRO A 77 -8.12 -8.62 8.91
CA PRO A 77 -7.56 -7.52 9.68
C PRO A 77 -6.37 -6.95 8.93
N ALA A 78 -6.18 -5.64 9.08
CA ALA A 78 -5.05 -4.89 8.55
C ALA A 78 -3.72 -5.63 8.80
N ALA A 79 -3.23 -6.34 7.78
CA ALA A 79 -1.87 -6.85 7.76
C ALA A 79 -0.95 -5.66 7.50
N VAL A 80 -0.56 -4.98 8.57
CA VAL A 80 0.61 -4.11 8.59
C VAL A 80 1.85 -5.02 8.56
N THR A 81 2.11 -5.67 7.44
CA THR A 81 3.43 -6.23 7.16
C THR A 81 4.30 -5.09 6.65
N ARG A 82 4.98 -4.41 7.58
CA ARG A 82 6.16 -3.61 7.26
C ARG A 82 7.14 -4.52 6.51
N PRO A 83 7.61 -4.15 5.31
CA PRO A 83 8.73 -4.86 4.71
C PRO A 83 9.98 -4.49 5.52
N THR A 84 10.42 -5.37 6.42
CA THR A 84 11.82 -5.34 6.87
C THR A 84 12.64 -6.07 5.80
N ALA A 85 12.97 -5.32 4.75
CA ALA A 85 14.00 -5.71 3.81
C ALA A 85 15.17 -4.75 4.02
N ALA A 86 16.12 -5.16 4.84
CA ALA A 86 17.48 -4.69 4.74
C ALA A 86 18.36 -5.91 4.43
N PRO A 87 18.81 -6.08 3.18
CA PRO A 87 19.92 -6.97 2.90
C PRO A 87 21.21 -6.18 3.14
N SER A 88 22.04 -6.63 4.07
CA SER A 88 23.48 -6.51 3.84
C SER A 88 24.21 -7.64 4.54
N ARG A 89 24.80 -8.48 3.71
CA ARG A 89 25.54 -9.67 4.05
C ARG A 89 27.02 -9.29 4.00
N ALA A 90 27.77 -9.77 5.00
CA ALA A 90 29.23 -9.95 5.02
C ALA A 90 30.12 -8.70 5.13
N SER A 91 30.95 -8.65 6.18
CA SER A 91 32.24 -9.33 6.10
C SER A 91 32.92 -9.42 7.46
N ALA A 92 33.38 -10.63 7.77
CA ALA A 92 34.39 -10.86 8.79
C ALA A 92 35.69 -10.18 8.38
N PHE A 93 36.32 -9.43 9.28
CA PHE A 93 37.76 -9.20 9.26
C PHE A 93 38.28 -9.04 10.69
N GLY A 94 39.03 -10.05 11.12
CA GLY A 94 40.20 -10.00 11.98
C GLY A 94 40.13 -9.21 13.29
N ALA A 95 39.98 -9.92 14.40
CA ALA A 95 40.56 -9.48 15.67
C ALA A 95 42.04 -9.90 15.71
N PRO A 96 43.00 -8.97 15.82
CA PRO A 96 44.22 -9.27 16.52
C PRO A 96 44.05 -8.89 17.99
N GLU A 97 44.29 -9.89 18.82
CA GLU A 97 44.79 -9.82 20.17
C GLU A 97 45.69 -8.58 20.42
N THR A 98 45.37 -7.77 21.42
CA THR A 98 46.41 -7.21 22.30
C THR A 98 45.81 -6.78 23.64
N GLN A 99 45.97 -7.69 24.58
CA GLN A 99 45.92 -7.44 26.01
C GLN A 99 47.10 -6.52 26.38
N LYS A 100 46.88 -5.66 27.40
CA LYS A 100 47.87 -4.86 28.15
C LYS A 100 48.32 -3.53 27.52
N TYR A 101 47.72 -2.44 27.99
CA TYR A 101 48.54 -1.37 28.55
C TYR A 101 47.90 -0.82 29.84
N VAL A 102 48.65 -1.02 30.91
CA VAL A 102 48.50 -0.51 32.27
C VAL A 102 48.39 1.02 32.27
N MET A 103 47.35 1.55 32.91
CA MET A 103 47.29 2.98 33.23
C MET A 103 47.70 3.15 34.70
N SER A 104 48.94 3.60 34.88
CA SER A 104 49.44 4.22 36.10
C SER A 104 48.54 5.37 36.52
N LEU A 105 48.11 5.40 37.78
CA LEU A 105 47.85 6.64 38.48
C LEU A 105 48.75 6.72 39.72
N ARG A 106 49.23 7.93 39.92
CA ARG A 106 50.21 8.40 40.90
C ARG A 106 49.73 8.30 42.34
#